data_AF-A0A9Q1HB53-F1
#
_entry.id   AF-A0A9Q1HB53-F1
#
_cell.length_a   1.000
_cell.length_b   1.000
_cell.length_c   1.000
_cell.angle_alpha   90.00
_cell.angle_beta   90.00
_cell.angle_gamma   90.00
#
_symmetry.space_group_name_H-M   'P 1'
#
loop_
_entity.id
_entity.type
_entity.pdbx_description
1 polymer ?
#
loop_
_entity_poly.entity_id
_entity_poly.type
_entity_poly.pdbx_seq_one_letter_code
_entity_poly.pdbx_strand_id
1 'polypeptide(L)'
;MIHNLPRFPQEDEYEWASNAGPNGQSILCVSFKSSEMEKIAKQMRFTYPYVYVHNLPPDKLRIAPTFHEVVSREPVTITPSTNAVSLESLGGQRFTHYAMKSSFGQDLYLDLVAQEQRSNLLVETWQRKGPLPSNCSHGYCVRNIRTIRFPDTGVEFPYTKDHSKWAVSDDNKKIICVGDNNREDPHLRRAGGILCSHLPNVWKQYKDSVVQVEPLPVDGLYSKALKIFLGVATIFVGARWYKNRYEGLT
;
A
#
# COMPACT_ATOMS: atom_id res chain seq x y z
N MET A 1 -4.11 -6.81 14.91
CA MET A 1 -4.77 -7.33 13.68
C MET A 1 -4.54 -6.32 12.58
N ILE A 2 -4.29 -6.75 11.35
CA ILE A 2 -4.26 -5.93 10.14
C ILE A 2 -5.37 -6.47 9.23
N HIS A 3 -6.25 -5.62 8.70
CA HIS A 3 -7.32 -6.05 7.79
C HIS A 3 -7.67 -4.96 6.78
N ASN A 4 -8.44 -5.32 5.76
CA ASN A 4 -8.94 -4.40 4.74
C ASN A 4 -10.46 -4.20 4.78
N LEU A 5 -11.10 -4.66 5.85
CA LEU A 5 -12.53 -4.52 6.08
C LEU A 5 -12.93 -3.07 6.31
N PRO A 6 -13.85 -2.52 5.49
CA PRO A 6 -14.39 -1.20 5.73
C PRO A 6 -15.29 -1.23 6.96
N ARG A 7 -15.17 -0.21 7.83
CA ARG A 7 -16.04 0.00 9.01
C ARG A 7 -16.09 -1.19 9.97
N PHE A 8 -14.94 -1.81 10.21
CA PHE A 8 -14.79 -2.93 11.13
C PHE A 8 -13.61 -2.72 12.08
N PRO A 9 -13.71 -3.14 13.35
CA PRO A 9 -14.98 -3.40 14.06
C PRO A 9 -15.86 -2.14 14.12
N GLN A 10 -17.14 -2.30 14.45
CA GLN A 10 -18.00 -1.17 14.81
C GLN A 10 -17.75 -0.81 16.29
N GLU A 11 -18.15 0.40 16.71
CA GLU A 11 -17.83 0.91 18.05
C GLU A 11 -18.46 0.05 19.16
N ASP A 12 -19.72 -0.33 18.97
CA ASP A 12 -20.53 -1.02 20.00
C ASP A 12 -20.76 -2.50 19.69
N GLU A 13 -20.46 -2.96 18.47
CA GLU A 13 -20.85 -4.28 17.96
C GLU A 13 -19.76 -4.95 17.13
N TYR A 14 -19.64 -6.27 17.28
CA TYR A 14 -18.75 -7.11 16.48
C TYR A 14 -19.50 -7.62 15.24
N GLU A 15 -19.78 -6.72 14.29
CA GLU A 15 -20.52 -7.06 13.08
C GLU A 15 -19.82 -6.62 11.80
N TRP A 16 -19.96 -7.44 10.75
CA TRP A 16 -19.50 -7.11 9.41
C TRP A 16 -20.43 -6.06 8.80
N ALA A 17 -19.87 -4.93 8.37
CA ALA A 17 -20.64 -3.98 7.60
C ALA A 17 -21.19 -4.66 6.32
N SER A 18 -22.40 -4.28 5.90
CA SER A 18 -23.07 -4.88 4.73
C SER A 18 -22.27 -4.80 3.43
N ASN A 19 -21.32 -3.86 3.34
CA ASN A 19 -20.42 -3.69 2.22
C ASN A 19 -19.11 -4.53 2.31
N ALA A 20 -18.97 -5.40 3.31
CA ALA A 20 -17.80 -6.27 3.45
C ALA A 20 -17.83 -7.48 2.50
N GLY A 21 -19.02 -8.01 2.20
CA GLY A 21 -19.21 -9.26 1.43
C GLY A 21 -18.94 -9.22 -0.09
N PRO A 22 -19.14 -8.10 -0.82
CA PRO A 22 -19.00 -8.11 -2.29
C PRO A 22 -17.57 -8.22 -2.84
N ASN A 23 -16.52 -8.12 -2.01
CA ASN A 23 -15.13 -8.15 -2.45
C ASN A 23 -14.29 -9.08 -1.58
N GLY A 24 -13.20 -9.61 -2.15
CA GLY A 24 -12.15 -10.28 -1.41
C GLY A 24 -11.57 -9.39 -0.30
N GLN A 25 -11.15 -10.01 0.79
CA GLN A 25 -10.65 -9.35 2.01
C GLN A 25 -9.53 -10.20 2.58
N SER A 26 -8.53 -9.57 3.20
CA SER A 26 -7.54 -10.28 4.02
C SER A 26 -7.54 -9.76 5.45
N ILE A 27 -7.24 -10.67 6.38
CA ILE A 27 -7.10 -10.40 7.81
C ILE A 27 -5.87 -11.16 8.29
N LEU A 28 -4.96 -10.46 8.96
CA LEU A 28 -3.80 -11.04 9.63
C LEU A 28 -3.88 -10.75 11.13
N CYS A 29 -3.86 -11.80 11.93
CA CYS A 29 -3.77 -11.72 13.37
C CYS A 29 -2.48 -12.38 13.85
N VAL A 30 -1.75 -11.68 14.73
CA VAL A 30 -0.50 -12.18 15.33
C VAL A 30 -0.54 -11.86 16.82
N SER A 31 -0.28 -12.88 17.63
CA SER A 31 -0.07 -12.71 19.07
C SER A 31 1.38 -12.31 19.31
N PHE A 32 1.62 -11.10 19.81
CA PHE A 32 2.96 -10.61 20.14
C PHE A 32 3.23 -10.66 21.65
N LYS A 33 4.51 -10.76 22.01
CA LYS A 33 4.95 -10.57 23.40
C LYS A 33 4.67 -9.11 23.82
N SER A 34 4.36 -8.88 25.10
CA SER A 34 4.15 -7.51 25.60
C SER A 34 5.37 -6.60 25.41
N SER A 35 6.59 -7.17 25.36
CA SER A 35 7.82 -6.45 25.05
C SER A 35 7.83 -5.78 23.66
N GLU A 36 7.01 -6.26 22.73
CA GLU A 36 6.93 -5.71 21.37
C GLU A 36 5.96 -4.51 21.27
N MET A 37 5.15 -4.25 22.30
CA MET A 37 4.10 -3.23 22.28
C MET A 37 4.64 -1.83 21.98
N GLU A 38 5.78 -1.46 22.56
CA GLU A 38 6.39 -0.15 22.34
C GLU A 38 6.87 0.02 20.89
N LYS A 39 7.42 -1.05 20.28
CA LYS A 39 7.82 -1.02 18.87
C LYS A 39 6.59 -0.87 17.96
N ILE A 40 5.50 -1.55 18.29
CA ILE A 40 4.22 -1.44 17.57
C ILE A 40 3.66 -0.02 17.70
N ALA A 41 3.63 0.55 18.91
CA ALA A 41 3.16 1.91 19.14
C ALA A 41 3.98 2.92 18.32
N LYS A 42 5.30 2.77 18.29
CA LYS A 42 6.18 3.60 17.44
C LYS A 42 5.87 3.45 15.95
N GLN A 43 5.63 2.23 15.46
CA GLN A 43 5.21 2.03 14.06
C GLN A 43 3.86 2.71 13.77
N MET A 44 2.91 2.69 14.71
CA MET A 44 1.64 3.41 14.55
C MET A 44 1.81 4.93 14.49
N ARG A 45 2.87 5.50 15.08
CA ARG A 45 3.19 6.92 14.87
C ARG A 45 3.53 7.22 13.40
N PHE A 46 4.14 6.29 12.67
CA PHE A 46 4.39 6.46 11.23
C PHE A 46 3.12 6.30 10.39
N THR A 47 2.31 5.28 10.67
CA THR A 47 1.09 5.01 9.90
C THR A 47 -0.05 5.99 10.22
N TYR A 48 0.06 6.73 11.32
CA TYR A 48 -0.86 7.78 11.77
C TYR A 48 -2.34 7.38 11.67
N PRO A 49 -2.72 6.25 12.32
CA PRO A 49 -4.07 5.71 12.19
C PRO A 49 -5.11 6.65 12.79
N TYR A 50 -6.34 6.53 12.28
CA TYR A 50 -7.49 7.12 12.94
C TYR A 50 -7.96 6.18 14.06
N VAL A 51 -7.69 6.56 15.31
CA VAL A 51 -8.17 5.83 16.48
C VAL A 51 -9.56 6.35 16.84
N TYR A 52 -10.56 5.49 16.76
CA TYR A 52 -11.97 5.85 17.05
C TYR A 52 -12.44 5.28 18.40
N VAL A 53 -11.99 4.08 18.77
CA VAL A 53 -12.22 3.47 20.09
C VAL A 53 -10.89 2.93 20.63
N HIS A 54 -10.64 3.09 21.93
CA HIS A 54 -9.46 2.56 22.58
C HIS A 54 -9.75 2.17 24.04
N ASN A 55 -9.00 1.18 24.53
CA ASN A 55 -8.91 0.85 25.95
C ASN A 55 -7.42 0.68 26.28
N LEU A 56 -6.86 1.63 27.03
CA LEU A 56 -5.44 1.65 27.40
C LEU A 56 -5.27 1.56 28.92
N PRO A 57 -5.22 0.34 29.47
CA PRO A 57 -4.95 0.14 30.90
C PRO A 57 -3.61 0.75 31.33
N PRO A 58 -3.51 1.34 32.55
CA PRO A 58 -2.29 2.00 33.02
C PRO A 58 -1.04 1.10 33.03
N ASP A 59 -1.19 -0.20 33.30
CA ASP A 59 -0.07 -1.15 33.29
C ASP A 59 0.53 -1.34 31.88
N LYS A 60 -0.31 -1.26 30.84
CA LYS A 60 0.12 -1.33 29.44
C LYS A 60 0.78 -0.04 28.98
N LEU A 61 0.28 1.11 29.44
CA LEU A 61 0.90 2.40 29.18
C LEU A 61 2.32 2.49 29.77
N ARG A 62 2.58 1.83 30.90
CA ARG A 62 3.94 1.74 31.44
C ARG A 62 4.91 0.96 30.54
N ILE A 63 4.40 -0.04 29.81
CA ILE A 63 5.21 -0.87 28.89
C ILE A 63 5.41 -0.15 27.55
N ALA A 64 4.37 0.54 27.07
CA ALA A 64 4.34 1.19 25.77
C ALA A 64 3.73 2.60 25.85
N PRO A 65 4.46 3.57 26.44
CA PRO A 65 3.94 4.92 26.67
C PRO A 65 3.60 5.66 25.37
N THR A 66 4.23 5.31 24.23
CA THR A 66 3.95 5.92 22.93
C THR A 66 2.49 5.75 22.49
N PHE A 67 1.73 4.80 23.04
CA PHE A 67 0.30 4.69 22.74
C PHE A 67 -0.50 5.95 23.11
N HIS A 68 -0.06 6.74 24.10
CA HIS A 68 -0.71 8.01 24.42
C HIS A 68 -0.68 8.96 23.22
N GLU A 69 0.47 9.10 22.57
CA GLU A 69 0.61 9.94 21.37
C GLU A 69 -0.16 9.38 20.16
N VAL A 70 -0.30 8.05 20.06
CA VAL A 70 -1.09 7.41 19.01
C VAL A 70 -2.58 7.75 19.18
N VAL A 71 -3.11 7.59 20.38
CA VAL A 71 -4.53 7.86 20.68
C VAL A 71 -4.85 9.34 20.59
N SER A 72 -4.01 10.20 21.14
CA SER A 72 -4.18 11.66 21.04
C SER A 72 -3.93 12.20 19.63
N ARG A 73 -3.46 11.35 18.70
CA ARG A 73 -3.10 11.71 17.33
C ARG A 73 -2.16 12.92 17.28
N GLU A 74 -1.15 12.92 18.16
CA GLU A 74 -0.17 13.98 18.23
C GLU A 74 0.55 14.14 16.88
N PRO A 75 0.89 15.37 16.44
CA PRO A 75 1.61 15.60 15.18
C PRO A 75 2.87 14.74 15.05
N VAL A 76 3.13 14.19 13.86
CA VAL A 76 4.26 13.28 13.62
C VAL A 76 5.44 14.05 13.05
N THR A 77 6.44 14.33 13.89
CA THR A 77 7.68 15.04 13.53
C THR A 77 8.87 14.11 13.24
N ILE A 78 8.65 12.79 13.28
CA ILE A 78 9.70 11.77 13.16
C ILE A 78 10.36 11.80 11.79
N THR A 79 11.69 11.70 11.72
CA THR A 79 12.47 11.50 10.50
C THR A 79 13.34 10.24 10.62
N PRO A 80 13.58 9.46 9.55
CA PRO A 80 13.10 9.62 8.17
C PRO A 80 11.60 9.34 7.97
N SER A 81 11.10 9.40 6.72
CA SER A 81 9.67 9.21 6.39
C SER A 81 9.20 7.75 6.42
N THR A 82 10.12 6.79 6.60
CA THR A 82 9.87 5.36 6.66
C THR A 82 10.53 4.75 7.89
N ASN A 83 10.07 3.56 8.29
CA ASN A 83 10.73 2.77 9.32
C ASN A 83 10.48 1.28 9.10
N ALA A 84 11.49 0.46 9.37
CA ALA A 84 11.39 -0.99 9.38
C ALA A 84 11.74 -1.51 10.77
N VAL A 85 10.89 -2.36 11.34
CA VAL A 85 11.15 -2.95 12.66
C VAL A 85 10.88 -4.45 12.67
N SER A 86 11.76 -5.21 13.31
CA SER A 86 11.51 -6.63 13.55
C SER A 86 10.71 -6.83 14.85
N LEU A 87 9.64 -7.61 14.73
CA LEU A 87 8.73 -8.00 15.80
C LEU A 87 8.77 -9.52 15.95
N GLU A 88 8.60 -10.01 17.16
CA GLU A 88 8.58 -11.45 17.45
C GLU A 88 7.24 -11.87 18.06
N SER A 89 6.58 -12.84 17.43
CA SER A 89 5.35 -13.39 17.97
C SER A 89 5.60 -14.16 19.27
N LEU A 90 4.53 -14.44 20.01
CA LEU A 90 4.60 -15.28 21.20
C LEU A 90 5.17 -16.67 20.88
N GLY A 91 4.89 -17.19 19.68
CA GLY A 91 5.41 -18.46 19.17
C GLY A 91 6.82 -18.38 18.56
N GLY A 92 7.51 -17.24 18.66
CA GLY A 92 8.88 -17.07 18.15
C GLY A 92 9.00 -16.79 16.65
N GLN A 93 7.88 -16.71 15.91
CA GLN A 93 7.91 -16.30 14.50
C GLN A 93 8.30 -14.82 14.40
N ARG A 94 9.32 -14.54 13.58
CA ARG A 94 9.78 -13.18 13.32
C ARG A 94 8.98 -12.55 12.19
N PHE A 95 8.58 -11.32 12.39
CA PHE A 95 7.95 -10.47 11.38
C PHE A 95 8.79 -9.20 11.23
N THR A 96 8.73 -8.59 10.06
CA THR A 96 9.21 -7.23 9.84
C THR A 96 8.03 -6.36 9.44
N HIS A 97 7.76 -5.32 10.24
CA HIS A 97 6.78 -4.30 9.87
C HIS A 97 7.50 -3.15 9.18
N TYR A 98 7.03 -2.81 7.99
CA TYR A 98 7.44 -1.62 7.26
C TYR A 98 6.33 -0.58 7.39
N ALA A 99 6.66 0.63 7.83
CA ALA A 99 5.73 1.74 7.86
C ALA A 99 6.28 2.94 7.10
N MET A 100 5.36 3.74 6.59
CA MET A 100 5.66 4.99 5.92
C MET A 100 4.67 6.08 6.32
N LYS A 101 5.14 7.32 6.39
CA LYS A 101 4.32 8.51 6.53
C LYS A 101 3.75 8.93 5.17
N SER A 102 2.71 9.76 5.19
CA SER A 102 2.17 10.41 3.98
C SER A 102 3.21 11.24 3.22
N SER A 103 4.26 11.71 3.90
CA SER A 103 5.37 12.44 3.31
C SER A 103 6.41 11.56 2.61
N PHE A 104 6.25 10.23 2.58
CA PHE A 104 7.18 9.35 1.85
C PHE A 104 7.08 9.58 0.34
N GLY A 105 5.85 9.70 -0.20
CA GLY A 105 5.63 10.11 -1.58
C GLY A 105 6.02 9.09 -2.65
N GLN A 106 6.39 7.88 -2.24
CA GLN A 106 6.94 6.82 -3.10
C GLN A 106 6.17 5.50 -2.90
N ASP A 107 6.42 4.51 -3.75
CA ASP A 107 5.70 3.24 -3.74
C ASP A 107 6.17 2.36 -2.58
N LEU A 108 5.29 2.10 -1.61
CA LEU A 108 5.56 1.24 -0.45
C LEU A 108 6.21 -0.09 -0.85
N TYR A 109 5.72 -0.70 -1.92
CA TYR A 109 6.15 -2.03 -2.33
C TYR A 109 7.49 -1.99 -3.05
N LEU A 110 7.67 -1.08 -4.00
CA LEU A 110 8.87 -0.99 -4.84
C LEU A 110 10.03 -0.29 -4.12
N ASP A 111 9.76 0.82 -3.45
CA ASP A 111 10.78 1.74 -2.93
C ASP A 111 11.14 1.46 -1.46
N LEU A 112 10.35 0.64 -0.76
CA LEU A 112 10.65 0.21 0.60
C LEU A 112 10.73 -1.33 0.71
N VAL A 113 9.63 -2.05 0.52
CA VAL A 113 9.60 -3.50 0.84
C VAL A 113 10.55 -4.30 -0.05
N ALA A 114 10.49 -4.13 -1.37
CA ALA A 114 11.34 -4.87 -2.30
C ALA A 114 12.84 -4.59 -2.08
N GLN A 115 13.18 -3.35 -1.73
CA GLN A 115 14.56 -2.93 -1.44
C GLN A 115 15.09 -3.58 -0.16
N GLU A 116 14.31 -3.46 0.93
CA GLU A 116 14.67 -4.00 2.25
C GLU A 116 14.72 -5.53 2.24
N GLN A 117 13.74 -6.18 1.59
CA GLN A 117 13.70 -7.63 1.45
C GLN A 117 14.64 -8.14 0.37
N ARG A 118 15.20 -7.25 -0.47
CA ARG A 118 16.02 -7.59 -1.63
C ARG A 118 15.36 -8.63 -2.53
N SER A 119 14.08 -8.44 -2.85
CA SER A 119 13.23 -9.45 -3.47
C SER A 119 12.29 -8.85 -4.49
N ASN A 120 12.06 -9.58 -5.58
CA ASN A 120 10.96 -9.28 -6.49
C ASN A 120 9.63 -9.59 -5.79
N LEU A 121 8.59 -8.80 -6.03
CA LEU A 121 7.28 -8.98 -5.42
C LEU A 121 6.17 -9.11 -6.47
N LEU A 122 5.22 -10.01 -6.20
CA LEU A 122 3.89 -9.94 -6.77
C LEU A 122 2.96 -9.28 -5.75
N VAL A 123 2.17 -8.30 -6.18
CA VAL A 123 1.36 -7.45 -5.31
C VAL A 123 -0.10 -7.48 -5.74
N GLU A 124 -0.99 -7.88 -4.82
CA GLU A 124 -2.44 -7.79 -4.96
C GLU A 124 -2.92 -6.59 -4.15
N THR A 125 -3.60 -5.66 -4.81
CA THR A 125 -4.23 -4.50 -4.18
C THR A 125 -5.42 -4.02 -5.00
N TRP A 126 -6.35 -3.34 -4.33
CA TRP A 126 -7.48 -2.71 -5.00
C TRP A 126 -7.07 -1.42 -5.73
N GLN A 127 -6.77 -1.50 -7.03
CA GLN A 127 -6.33 -0.34 -7.80
C GLN A 127 -7.50 0.28 -8.60
N ARG A 128 -7.94 1.49 -8.24
CA ARG A 128 -9.06 2.16 -8.92
C ARG A 128 -8.76 3.55 -9.43
N LYS A 129 -7.81 4.26 -8.82
CA LYS A 129 -7.55 5.67 -9.10
C LYS A 129 -6.06 5.89 -9.32
N GLY A 130 -5.65 5.99 -10.59
CA GLY A 130 -4.23 6.07 -10.96
C GLY A 130 -3.44 4.83 -10.51
N PRO A 131 -3.74 3.63 -11.03
CA PRO A 131 -2.95 2.44 -10.73
C PRO A 131 -1.47 2.65 -11.08
N LEU A 132 -0.56 2.35 -10.14
CA LEU A 132 0.87 2.36 -10.45
C LEU A 132 1.18 1.11 -11.29
N PRO A 133 1.88 1.23 -12.44
CA PRO A 133 2.17 0.07 -13.27
C PRO A 133 3.17 -0.89 -12.60
N SER A 134 3.20 -2.14 -13.03
CA SER A 134 4.34 -3.05 -12.79
C SER A 134 5.65 -2.35 -13.13
N ASN A 135 6.67 -2.46 -12.27
CA ASN A 135 7.91 -1.71 -12.41
C ASN A 135 9.14 -2.53 -11.94
N CYS A 136 10.26 -2.42 -12.67
CA CYS A 136 11.55 -3.04 -12.36
C CYS A 136 12.72 -2.03 -12.32
N SER A 137 12.46 -0.73 -12.21
CA SER A 137 13.47 0.33 -12.38
C SER A 137 14.51 0.41 -11.26
N HIS A 138 14.26 -0.19 -10.08
CA HIS A 138 15.08 -0.01 -8.87
C HIS A 138 15.74 -1.33 -8.42
N GLY A 139 16.27 -2.12 -9.37
CA GLY A 139 17.00 -3.36 -9.09
C GLY A 139 16.13 -4.56 -8.72
N TYR A 140 14.90 -4.34 -8.29
CA TYR A 140 13.88 -5.35 -8.05
C TYR A 140 12.60 -5.03 -8.82
N CYS A 141 11.86 -6.08 -9.16
CA CYS A 141 10.59 -6.00 -9.84
C CYS A 141 9.43 -6.09 -8.86
N VAL A 142 8.51 -5.13 -8.93
CA VAL A 142 7.19 -5.21 -8.30
C VAL A 142 6.14 -5.28 -9.38
N ARG A 143 5.41 -6.39 -9.44
CA ARG A 143 4.42 -6.66 -10.48
C ARG A 143 3.02 -6.77 -9.89
N ASN A 144 2.05 -6.12 -10.52
CA ASN A 144 0.66 -6.15 -10.08
C ASN A 144 0.03 -7.49 -10.45
N ILE A 145 -0.63 -8.12 -9.49
CA ILE A 145 -1.53 -9.24 -9.73
C ILE A 145 -2.81 -8.69 -10.37
N ARG A 146 -3.33 -9.39 -11.37
CA ARG A 146 -4.57 -9.02 -12.08
C ARG A 146 -5.72 -9.96 -11.74
N THR A 147 -5.41 -11.23 -11.50
CA THR A 147 -6.42 -12.23 -11.23
C THR A 147 -5.85 -13.27 -10.27
N ILE A 148 -6.66 -13.65 -9.28
CA ILE A 148 -6.37 -14.77 -8.38
C ILE A 148 -7.46 -15.83 -8.46
N ARG A 149 -7.08 -17.07 -8.17
CA ARG A 149 -7.98 -18.22 -8.09
C ARG A 149 -7.64 -19.05 -6.86
N PHE A 150 -8.64 -19.41 -6.08
CA PHE A 150 -8.49 -20.35 -4.98
C PHE A 150 -8.47 -21.79 -5.53
N PRO A 151 -7.35 -22.52 -5.44
CA PRO A 151 -7.23 -23.84 -6.08
C PRO A 151 -8.29 -24.85 -5.59
N ASP A 152 -8.60 -24.82 -4.29
CA ASP A 152 -9.51 -25.79 -3.67
C ASP A 152 -10.98 -25.60 -4.06
N THR A 153 -11.38 -24.36 -4.38
CA THR A 153 -12.79 -24.03 -4.70
C THR A 153 -13.00 -23.68 -6.17
N GLY A 154 -11.92 -23.39 -6.90
CA GLY A 154 -11.97 -22.87 -8.27
C GLY A 154 -12.49 -21.43 -8.38
N VAL A 155 -12.80 -20.77 -7.26
CA VAL A 155 -13.29 -19.38 -7.26
C VAL A 155 -12.19 -18.47 -7.76
N GLU A 156 -12.48 -17.73 -8.83
CA GLU A 156 -11.59 -16.77 -9.46
C GLU A 156 -12.22 -15.40 -9.50
N PHE A 157 -11.42 -14.37 -9.22
CA PHE A 157 -11.86 -12.99 -9.37
C PHE A 157 -10.68 -12.05 -9.69
N PRO A 158 -10.98 -10.92 -10.35
CA PRO A 158 -9.97 -9.92 -10.67
C PRO A 158 -9.67 -9.03 -9.46
N TYR A 159 -8.51 -8.37 -9.50
CA TYR A 159 -8.06 -7.38 -8.51
C TYR A 159 -9.08 -6.26 -8.24
N THR A 160 -9.97 -5.95 -9.19
CA THR A 160 -11.03 -4.94 -9.02
C THR A 160 -12.15 -5.37 -8.06
N LYS A 161 -12.22 -6.67 -7.76
CA LYS A 161 -13.14 -7.33 -6.83
C LYS A 161 -12.44 -7.84 -5.57
N ASP A 162 -11.21 -7.39 -5.33
CA ASP A 162 -10.46 -7.73 -4.13
C ASP A 162 -10.02 -6.45 -3.41
N HIS A 163 -10.39 -6.32 -2.13
CA HIS A 163 -9.92 -5.25 -1.25
C HIS A 163 -8.65 -5.64 -0.49
N SER A 164 -8.26 -6.92 -0.55
CA SER A 164 -7.06 -7.42 0.09
C SER A 164 -5.82 -6.67 -0.41
N LYS A 165 -4.85 -6.53 0.48
CA LYS A 165 -3.57 -5.88 0.19
C LYS A 165 -2.48 -6.76 0.71
N TRP A 166 -1.86 -7.50 -0.19
CA TRP A 166 -0.80 -8.43 0.15
C TRP A 166 0.25 -8.50 -0.94
N ALA A 167 1.43 -8.98 -0.57
CA ALA A 167 2.52 -9.21 -1.48
C ALA A 167 3.21 -10.52 -1.17
N VAL A 168 3.65 -11.24 -2.20
CA VAL A 168 4.51 -12.42 -2.07
C VAL A 168 5.82 -12.21 -2.81
N SER A 169 6.90 -12.77 -2.28
CA SER A 169 8.15 -12.82 -3.03
C SER A 169 7.97 -13.64 -4.31
N ASP A 170 8.51 -13.13 -5.41
CA ASP A 170 8.55 -13.75 -6.74
C ASP A 170 9.90 -14.44 -6.99
N ASP A 171 10.48 -14.94 -5.91
CA ASP A 171 11.73 -15.69 -5.85
C ASP A 171 11.65 -16.72 -4.70
N ASN A 172 12.75 -17.41 -4.43
CA ASN A 172 12.83 -18.46 -3.41
C ASN A 172 12.90 -17.95 -1.97
N LYS A 173 12.69 -16.65 -1.69
CA LYS A 173 12.69 -16.11 -0.32
C LYS A 173 11.46 -16.45 0.48
N LYS A 174 10.37 -16.86 -0.18
CA LYS A 174 9.11 -17.33 0.43
C LYS A 174 8.53 -16.37 1.49
N ILE A 175 8.52 -15.09 1.16
CA ILE A 175 8.01 -14.02 2.02
C ILE A 175 6.55 -13.74 1.65
N ILE A 176 5.68 -13.63 2.66
CA ILE A 176 4.32 -13.12 2.54
C ILE A 176 4.22 -11.82 3.35
N CYS A 177 3.52 -10.85 2.80
CA CYS A 177 3.29 -9.54 3.38
C CYS A 177 1.80 -9.20 3.35
N VAL A 178 1.25 -8.63 4.42
CA VAL A 178 -0.16 -8.16 4.48
C VAL A 178 -0.21 -6.75 5.06
N GLY A 179 -0.93 -5.84 4.41
CA GLY A 179 -0.87 -4.40 4.72
C GLY A 179 -2.17 -3.64 4.46
N ASP A 180 -2.06 -2.31 4.43
CA ASP A 180 -3.20 -1.39 4.39
C ASP A 180 -3.21 -0.40 3.19
N ASN A 181 -2.11 -0.32 2.43
CA ASN A 181 -2.00 0.56 1.27
C ASN A 181 -2.23 -0.13 -0.08
N ASN A 182 -3.07 0.48 -0.92
CA ASN A 182 -3.16 0.12 -2.32
C ASN A 182 -1.93 0.61 -3.09
N ARG A 183 -1.67 0.01 -4.26
CA ARG A 183 -0.62 0.46 -5.18
C ARG A 183 -1.20 1.40 -6.25
N GLU A 184 -1.60 2.61 -5.82
CA GLU A 184 -2.24 3.65 -6.65
C GLU A 184 -1.84 5.08 -6.23
N ASP A 185 -1.95 6.07 -7.12
CA ASP A 185 -1.45 7.45 -6.94
C ASP A 185 -1.88 8.12 -5.63
N PRO A 186 -3.18 8.08 -5.22
CA PRO A 186 -3.59 8.65 -3.93
C PRO A 186 -2.87 8.03 -2.72
N HIS A 187 -2.44 6.78 -2.83
CA HIS A 187 -1.80 6.04 -1.75
C HIS A 187 -0.29 6.33 -1.63
N LEU A 188 0.35 6.97 -2.62
CA LEU A 188 1.71 7.50 -2.50
C LEU A 188 1.81 8.59 -1.42
N ARG A 189 0.72 9.33 -1.20
CA ARG A 189 0.62 10.39 -0.19
C ARG A 189 -0.21 9.98 1.04
N ARG A 190 -0.36 8.67 1.27
CA ARG A 190 -1.10 8.12 2.40
C ARG A 190 -0.16 7.35 3.31
N ALA A 191 -0.16 7.69 4.59
CA ALA A 191 0.54 6.91 5.60
C ALA A 191 -0.03 5.49 5.68
N GLY A 192 0.82 4.50 5.94
CA GLY A 192 0.42 3.09 5.95
C GLY A 192 1.57 2.16 6.29
N GLY A 193 1.26 0.89 6.40
CA GLY A 193 2.22 -0.14 6.75
C GLY A 193 1.87 -1.53 6.24
N ILE A 194 2.86 -2.40 6.30
CA ILE A 194 2.78 -3.78 5.83
C ILE A 194 3.65 -4.68 6.69
N LEU A 195 3.07 -5.80 7.11
CA LEU A 195 3.74 -6.80 7.96
C LEU A 195 4.17 -7.99 7.10
N CYS A 196 5.47 -8.22 7.04
CA CYS A 196 6.09 -9.28 6.23
C CYS A 196 6.70 -10.37 7.10
N SER A 197 6.69 -11.61 6.62
CA SER A 197 7.38 -12.72 7.27
C SER A 197 7.74 -13.83 6.29
N HIS A 198 8.79 -14.58 6.62
CA HIS A 198 9.13 -15.83 5.95
C HIS A 198 8.22 -16.94 6.47
N LEU A 199 7.20 -17.28 5.68
CA LEU A 199 6.21 -18.31 5.99
C LEU A 199 6.02 -19.21 4.75
N PRO A 200 6.91 -20.20 4.52
CA PRO A 200 6.93 -21.00 3.29
C PRO A 200 5.59 -21.57 2.86
N ASN A 201 4.84 -22.14 3.80
CA ASN A 201 3.57 -22.79 3.49
C ASN A 201 2.49 -21.77 3.13
N VAL A 202 2.42 -20.65 3.84
CA VAL A 202 1.46 -19.58 3.56
C VAL A 202 1.82 -18.90 2.25
N TRP A 203 3.09 -18.52 2.06
CA TRP A 203 3.61 -17.97 0.82
C TRP A 203 3.23 -18.84 -0.38
N LYS A 204 3.40 -20.17 -0.27
CA LYS A 204 3.08 -21.09 -1.36
C LYS A 204 1.61 -21.00 -1.76
N GLN A 205 0.69 -20.97 -0.79
CA GLN A 205 -0.75 -20.87 -1.09
C GLN A 205 -1.11 -19.56 -1.80
N TYR A 206 -0.57 -18.44 -1.33
CA TYR A 206 -0.77 -17.14 -1.98
C TYR A 206 -0.09 -17.04 -3.34
N LYS A 207 1.07 -17.69 -3.50
CA LYS A 207 1.81 -17.71 -4.77
C LYS A 207 1.07 -18.55 -5.81
N ASP A 208 0.57 -19.72 -5.42
CA ASP A 208 -0.17 -20.63 -6.29
C ASP A 208 -1.56 -20.09 -6.66
N SER A 209 -2.12 -19.16 -5.88
CA SER A 209 -3.38 -18.52 -6.24
C SER A 209 -3.25 -17.50 -7.38
N VAL A 210 -2.04 -17.07 -7.75
CA VAL A 210 -1.85 -16.07 -8.80
C VAL A 210 -2.08 -16.68 -10.19
N VAL A 211 -3.08 -16.16 -10.91
CA VAL A 211 -3.40 -16.60 -12.28
C VAL A 211 -2.81 -15.67 -13.33
N GLN A 212 -2.98 -14.36 -13.14
CA GLN A 212 -2.55 -13.35 -14.10
C GLN A 212 -1.76 -12.24 -13.42
N VAL A 213 -0.65 -11.84 -14.04
CA VAL A 213 0.21 -10.74 -13.60
C VAL A 213 0.26 -9.69 -14.72
N GLU A 214 0.22 -8.42 -14.34
CA GLU A 214 0.36 -7.30 -15.27
C GLU A 214 1.75 -7.32 -15.92
N PRO A 215 1.85 -7.25 -17.26
CA PRO A 215 3.12 -7.12 -17.94
C PRO A 215 3.81 -5.80 -17.57
N LEU A 216 5.13 -5.73 -17.74
CA LEU A 216 5.82 -4.45 -17.63
C LEU A 216 5.32 -3.50 -18.73
N PRO A 217 5.20 -2.19 -18.44
CA PRO A 217 4.97 -1.20 -19.48
C PRO A 217 5.99 -1.39 -20.60
N VAL A 218 5.50 -1.54 -21.82
CA VAL A 218 6.38 -1.57 -22.99
C VAL A 218 6.88 -0.14 -23.19
N ASP A 219 8.19 0.07 -22.99
CA ASP A 219 8.84 1.33 -23.34
C ASP A 219 8.56 1.65 -24.81
N GLY A 220 7.66 2.62 -25.08
CA GLY A 220 7.50 3.15 -26.44
C GLY A 220 6.11 3.54 -26.95
N LEU A 221 4.99 3.24 -26.27
CA LEU A 221 3.66 3.62 -26.80
C LEU A 221 3.16 5.00 -26.33
N TYR A 222 3.58 5.48 -25.15
CA TYR A 222 3.24 6.83 -24.68
C TYR A 222 4.01 7.95 -25.42
N SER A 223 5.21 7.67 -25.95
CA SER A 223 6.01 8.66 -26.69
C SER A 223 5.49 8.92 -28.12
N LYS A 224 4.91 7.91 -28.77
CA LYS A 224 4.39 8.05 -30.15
C LYS A 224 2.98 8.64 -30.19
N ALA A 225 2.10 8.32 -29.24
CA ALA A 225 0.74 8.87 -29.22
C ALA A 225 0.74 10.39 -28.95
N LEU A 226 1.64 10.89 -28.09
CA LEU A 226 1.75 12.32 -27.80
C LEU A 226 2.35 13.13 -28.96
N LYS A 227 3.27 12.53 -29.74
CA LYS A 227 3.80 13.17 -30.96
C LYS A 227 2.79 13.23 -32.11
N ILE A 228 1.85 12.29 -32.18
CA ILE A 228 0.78 12.33 -33.19
C ILE A 228 -0.26 13.40 -32.82
N PHE A 229 -0.59 13.58 -31.53
CA PHE A 229 -1.52 14.62 -31.09
C PHE A 229 -0.96 16.05 -31.16
N LEU A 230 0.34 16.24 -30.95
CA LEU A 230 1.00 17.55 -31.10
C LEU A 230 1.41 17.88 -32.55
N GLY A 231 1.45 16.88 -33.43
CA GLY A 231 1.85 17.05 -34.83
C GLY A 231 0.75 17.55 -35.77
N VAL A 232 -0.53 17.48 -35.38
CA VAL A 232 -1.67 17.87 -36.23
C VAL A 232 -2.21 19.27 -35.90
N ALA A 233 -1.79 19.88 -34.79
CA ALA A 233 -2.28 21.21 -34.36
C ALA A 233 -1.49 22.41 -34.91
N THR A 234 -0.42 22.20 -35.69
CA THR A 234 0.51 23.29 -36.08
C THR A 234 0.55 23.58 -37.57
N ILE A 235 -0.60 23.50 -38.25
CA ILE A 235 -0.76 24.09 -39.58
C ILE A 235 -2.13 24.77 -39.62
N PHE A 236 -2.16 26.08 -39.30
CA PHE A 236 -2.84 27.13 -40.08
C PHE A 236 -2.91 28.46 -39.28
N VAL A 237 -2.38 29.53 -39.92
CA VAL A 237 -2.50 30.98 -39.62
C VAL A 237 -1.70 31.47 -38.39
N GLY A 238 -0.71 32.36 -38.48
CA GLY A 238 -0.41 33.39 -39.47
C GLY A 238 -0.15 34.70 -38.70
N ALA A 239 1.12 35.09 -38.62
CA ALA A 239 1.57 36.26 -37.86
C ALA A 239 1.00 37.59 -38.40
N ARG A 240 0.61 38.51 -37.50
CA ARG A 240 0.69 39.95 -37.77
C ARG A 240 0.87 40.76 -36.50
N TRP A 241 2.05 41.36 -36.38
CA TRP A 241 2.36 42.46 -35.48
C TRP A 241 1.70 43.75 -36.00
N TYR A 242 1.15 44.59 -35.13
CA TYR A 242 1.33 46.05 -35.19
C TYR A 242 1.02 46.70 -33.83
N LYS A 243 1.81 47.73 -33.53
CA LYS A 243 1.90 48.50 -32.28
C LYS A 243 1.26 49.88 -32.52
N ASN A 244 0.75 50.48 -31.43
CA ASN A 244 0.55 51.92 -31.14
C ASN A 244 -0.86 52.56 -31.18
N ARG A 245 -1.21 53.09 -29.99
CA ARG A 245 -1.62 54.48 -29.61
C ARG A 245 -3.03 55.04 -29.90
N TYR A 246 -3.60 55.49 -28.77
CA TYR A 246 -4.30 56.76 -28.45
C TYR A 246 -5.62 57.17 -29.13
N GLU A 247 -6.50 57.68 -28.26
CA GLU A 247 -7.63 58.61 -28.45
C GLU A 247 -8.83 58.03 -29.23
N GLY A 248 -10.10 58.14 -28.80
CA GLY A 248 -10.82 59.12 -27.97
C GLY A 248 -12.06 59.57 -28.79
N LEU A 249 -13.23 59.69 -28.14
CA LEU A 249 -14.56 60.09 -28.68
C LEU A 249 -15.30 58.93 -29.38
N THR A 250 -16.49 58.50 -28.97
CA THR A 250 -17.68 59.16 -28.39
C THR A 250 -18.36 58.27 -27.36
#